data_AF-A0A7X2D9W0-F1
#
_entry.id   AF-A0A7X2D9W0-F1
#
_cell.length_a   1.000
_cell.length_b   1.000
_cell.length_c   1.000
_cell.angle_alpha   90.00
_cell.angle_beta   90.00
_cell.angle_gamma   90.00
#
_symmetry.space_group_name_H-M   'P 1'
#
loop_
_entity.id
_entity.type
_entity.pdbx_description
1 polymer ?
#
loop_
_entity_poly.entity_id
_entity_poly.type
_entity_poly.pdbx_seq_one_letter_code
_entity_poly.pdbx_strand_id
1 'polypeptide(L)'
;MKKYLIALALILPVIAMAGELNMAATDDFVNSVKAVEEKIDEAGALMDDAVGTFFGLLDSIVELPKPTSTMEEIMAEIEGAKGKKAKQAAQELYENHLKELEARDLALEEMWQNSEIKQQIMEYFGNRKEMALSIKDNVQKAVELDVAAIKELTTLPEKGKAAIKDITNQIQADPTVALSAKKVIKAVKEAIDSIKATKEKAEQQKETAGKLLNWLKDLVGGEE
;
A
#
# COMPACT_ATOMS: atom_id res chain seq x y z
N MET A 1 19.51 0.17 -1.08
CA MET A 1 18.91 1.47 -1.45
C MET A 1 19.68 2.25 -2.55
N LYS A 2 19.82 1.74 -3.79
CA LYS A 2 20.29 2.55 -4.97
C LYS A 2 19.97 1.88 -6.32
N LYS A 3 18.70 1.58 -6.64
CA LYS A 3 18.37 1.02 -7.98
C LYS A 3 17.20 1.63 -8.74
N TYR A 4 16.43 2.55 -8.14
CA TYR A 4 15.35 3.25 -8.86
C TYR A 4 15.70 4.68 -9.33
N LEU A 5 16.95 5.12 -9.15
CA LEU A 5 17.47 6.39 -9.68
C LEU A 5 18.15 6.27 -11.06
N ILE A 6 18.18 5.09 -11.70
CA ILE A 6 18.97 4.85 -12.93
C ILE A 6 18.12 4.79 -14.21
N ALA A 7 16.86 5.25 -14.18
CA ALA A 7 16.07 5.39 -15.41
C ALA A 7 16.15 6.79 -16.06
N LEU A 8 16.71 7.79 -15.37
CA LEU A 8 16.67 9.20 -15.81
C LEU A 8 17.99 9.76 -16.36
N ALA A 9 19.08 8.98 -16.39
CA ALA A 9 20.43 9.53 -16.64
C ALA A 9 21.19 9.00 -17.87
N LEU A 10 20.58 8.24 -18.79
CA LEU A 10 21.34 7.52 -19.83
C LEU A 10 20.93 7.73 -21.31
N ILE A 11 20.38 8.88 -21.70
CA ILE A 11 20.06 9.11 -23.12
C ILE A 11 20.37 10.54 -23.58
N LEU A 12 21.63 10.79 -23.92
CA LEU A 12 22.04 11.64 -25.05
C LEU A 12 23.28 10.97 -25.67
N PRO A 13 23.45 10.91 -27.02
CA PRO A 13 22.98 11.91 -27.99
C PRO A 13 22.55 11.33 -29.37
N VAL A 14 21.27 11.41 -29.75
CA VAL A 14 20.85 11.47 -31.19
C VAL A 14 19.52 12.23 -31.30
N ILE A 15 19.49 13.48 -30.86
CA ILE A 15 18.35 14.36 -31.12
C ILE A 15 18.92 15.76 -31.34
N ALA A 16 19.40 16.03 -32.55
CA ALA A 16 19.77 17.39 -32.94
C ALA A 16 18.56 18.19 -33.47
N MET A 17 17.36 17.59 -33.57
CA MET A 17 16.14 18.27 -34.06
C MET A 17 14.82 17.62 -33.56
N ALA A 18 14.68 17.20 -32.30
CA ALA A 18 13.33 17.02 -31.74
C ALA A 18 13.04 18.24 -30.88
N GLY A 19 11.88 18.87 -31.11
CA GLY A 19 11.39 19.91 -30.23
C GLY A 19 11.27 19.40 -28.78
N GLU A 20 11.36 20.35 -27.85
CA GLU A 20 11.21 20.05 -26.42
C GLU A 20 9.73 19.89 -26.08
N LEU A 21 9.40 18.81 -25.37
CA LEU A 21 8.06 18.60 -24.84
C LEU A 21 7.88 19.46 -23.59
N ASN A 22 6.79 20.22 -23.50
CA ASN A 22 6.37 20.80 -22.23
C ASN A 22 5.86 19.69 -21.32
N MET A 23 6.58 19.46 -20.22
CA MET A 23 6.33 18.38 -19.28
C MET A 23 5.40 18.76 -18.12
N ALA A 24 5.04 20.05 -17.96
CA ALA A 24 4.41 20.55 -16.73
C ALA A 24 3.14 19.79 -16.32
N ALA A 25 2.22 19.53 -17.24
CA ALA A 25 0.99 18.78 -16.95
C ALA A 25 1.25 17.29 -16.66
N THR A 26 2.29 16.72 -17.29
CA THR A 26 2.67 15.33 -17.06
C THR A 26 3.38 15.15 -15.72
N ASP A 27 4.30 16.05 -15.39
CA ASP A 27 5.02 16.03 -14.13
C ASP A 27 4.06 16.26 -12.96
N ASP A 28 3.10 17.19 -13.07
CA ASP A 28 2.05 17.35 -12.05
C ASP A 28 1.26 16.05 -11.83
N PHE A 29 0.83 15.40 -12.90
CA PHE A 29 0.08 14.16 -12.81
C PHE A 29 0.90 13.02 -12.17
N VAL A 30 2.11 12.77 -12.68
CA VAL A 30 2.96 11.68 -12.18
C VAL A 30 3.38 11.91 -10.74
N ASN A 31 3.72 13.15 -10.37
CA ASN A 31 4.07 13.48 -8.98
C ASN A 31 2.85 13.38 -8.05
N SER A 32 1.65 13.73 -8.54
CA SER A 32 0.42 13.54 -7.77
C SER A 32 0.15 12.06 -7.50
N VAL A 33 0.33 11.17 -8.49
CA VAL A 33 0.18 9.72 -8.31
C VAL A 33 1.18 9.20 -7.27
N LYS A 34 2.46 9.56 -7.39
CA LYS A 34 3.50 9.14 -6.43
C LYS A 34 3.25 9.61 -5.01
N ALA A 35 2.83 10.87 -4.84
CA ALA A 35 2.53 11.41 -3.51
C ALA A 35 1.37 10.65 -2.84
N VAL A 36 0.42 10.14 -3.63
CA VAL A 36 -0.67 9.31 -3.12
C VAL A 36 -0.21 7.89 -2.81
N GLU A 37 0.62 7.29 -3.66
CA GLU A 37 1.26 6.00 -3.40
C GLU A 37 2.07 6.03 -2.09
N GLU A 38 2.86 7.08 -1.86
CA GLU A 38 3.65 7.27 -0.63
C GLU A 38 2.76 7.36 0.63
N LYS A 39 1.61 8.03 0.56
CA LYS A 39 0.65 8.10 1.68
C LYS A 39 0.06 6.73 2.02
N ILE A 40 -0.28 5.94 1.01
CA ILE A 40 -0.84 4.58 1.17
C ILE A 40 0.22 3.61 1.68
N ASP A 41 1.49 3.81 1.29
CA ASP A 41 2.60 3.07 1.85
C ASP A 41 2.85 3.44 3.33
N GLU A 42 2.75 4.73 3.70
CA GLU A 42 2.81 5.17 5.10
C GLU A 42 1.65 4.57 5.92
N ALA A 43 0.43 4.61 5.39
CA ALA A 43 -0.74 3.98 6.03
C ALA A 43 -0.52 2.47 6.22
N GLY A 44 0.02 1.80 5.20
CA GLY A 44 0.39 0.39 5.27
C GLY A 44 1.40 0.08 6.36
N ALA A 45 2.47 0.86 6.47
CA ALA A 45 3.48 0.65 7.51
C ALA A 45 2.91 0.82 8.92
N LEU A 46 2.03 1.81 9.13
CA LEU A 46 1.32 1.99 10.41
C LEU A 46 0.39 0.81 10.71
N MET A 47 -0.30 0.29 9.69
CA MET A 47 -1.15 -0.88 9.82
C MET A 47 -0.36 -2.15 10.14
N ASP A 48 0.74 -2.40 9.44
CA ASP A 48 1.58 -3.59 9.65
C ASP A 48 2.17 -3.60 11.08
N ASP A 49 2.63 -2.45 11.57
CA ASP A 49 3.11 -2.31 12.95
C ASP A 49 2.00 -2.53 13.98
N ALA A 50 0.81 -1.94 13.76
CA ALA A 50 -0.34 -2.11 14.65
C ALA A 50 -0.83 -3.56 14.69
N VAL A 51 -0.98 -4.20 13.53
CA VAL A 51 -1.38 -5.60 13.38
C VAL A 51 -0.33 -6.51 14.03
N GLY A 52 0.95 -6.29 13.74
CA GLY A 52 2.05 -7.07 14.32
C GLY A 52 2.08 -6.96 15.84
N THR A 53 1.95 -5.76 16.39
CA THR A 53 1.90 -5.54 17.84
C THR A 53 0.67 -6.21 18.47
N PHE A 54 -0.52 -6.04 17.87
CA PHE A 54 -1.75 -6.66 18.37
C PHE A 54 -1.66 -8.18 18.41
N PHE A 55 -1.25 -8.81 17.31
CA PHE A 55 -1.12 -10.27 17.25
C PHE A 55 0.03 -10.81 18.09
N GLY A 56 1.12 -10.05 18.26
CA GLY A 56 2.20 -10.41 19.19
C GLY A 56 1.75 -10.40 20.65
N LEU A 57 0.87 -9.47 21.03
CA LEU A 57 0.23 -9.48 22.35
C LEU A 57 -0.75 -10.64 22.51
N LEU A 58 -1.56 -10.93 21.48
CA LEU A 58 -2.47 -12.09 21.49
C LEU A 58 -1.73 -13.42 21.62
N ASP A 59 -0.60 -13.60 20.93
CA ASP A 59 0.23 -14.81 21.03
C ASP A 59 0.79 -15.06 22.44
N SER A 60 0.74 -14.06 23.32
CA SER A 60 1.15 -14.20 24.73
C SER A 60 0.07 -14.81 25.62
N ILE A 61 -1.16 -14.98 25.10
CA ILE A 61 -2.33 -15.39 25.87
C ILE A 61 -3.17 -16.47 25.20
N VAL A 62 -3.16 -16.56 23.87
CA VAL A 62 -3.90 -17.56 23.10
C VAL A 62 -3.02 -18.19 22.04
N GLU A 63 -3.25 -19.45 21.72
CA GLU A 63 -2.54 -20.16 20.65
C GLU A 63 -3.26 -19.96 19.31
N LEU A 64 -2.77 -19.03 18.51
CA LEU A 64 -3.24 -18.83 17.14
C LEU A 64 -2.33 -19.55 16.14
N PRO A 65 -2.87 -19.98 14.97
CA PRO A 65 -2.06 -20.46 13.86
C PRO A 65 -0.98 -19.43 13.53
N LYS A 66 0.29 -19.84 13.53
CA LYS A 66 1.42 -18.96 13.24
C LYS A 66 1.74 -19.00 11.74
N PRO A 67 1.89 -17.85 11.08
CA PRO A 67 2.41 -17.83 9.72
C PRO A 67 3.76 -18.51 9.64
N THR A 68 4.01 -19.22 8.54
CA THR A 68 5.26 -19.96 8.31
C THR A 68 6.42 -19.05 7.91
N SER A 69 6.13 -17.82 7.50
CA SER A 69 7.11 -16.80 7.15
C SER A 69 6.58 -15.42 7.52
N THR A 70 7.49 -14.52 7.84
CA THR A 70 7.18 -13.11 8.10
C THR A 70 7.08 -12.31 6.81
N MET A 71 6.36 -11.18 6.84
CA MET A 71 6.30 -10.27 5.69
C MET A 71 7.70 -9.75 5.30
N GLU A 72 8.60 -9.55 6.26
CA GLU A 72 9.99 -9.15 6.00
C GLU A 72 10.75 -10.20 5.18
N GLU A 73 10.63 -11.48 5.56
CA GLU A 73 11.25 -12.59 4.82
C GLU A 73 10.67 -12.73 3.41
N ILE A 74 9.35 -12.58 3.27
CA ILE A 74 8.68 -12.65 1.98
C ILE A 74 9.12 -11.51 1.07
N MET A 75 9.19 -10.28 1.60
CA MET A 75 9.67 -9.13 0.84
C MET A 75 11.14 -9.28 0.43
N ALA A 76 11.99 -9.82 1.32
CA ALA A 76 13.38 -10.14 0.97
C ALA A 76 13.46 -11.16 -0.18
N GLU A 77 12.61 -12.19 -0.19
CA GLU A 77 12.52 -13.16 -1.29
C GLU A 77 12.01 -12.53 -2.59
N ILE A 78 10.99 -11.68 -2.53
CA ILE A 78 10.47 -10.93 -3.68
C ILE A 78 11.56 -10.03 -4.28
N GLU A 79 12.30 -9.29 -3.44
CA GLU A 79 13.40 -8.43 -3.86
C GLU A 79 14.60 -9.22 -4.42
N GLY A 80 14.86 -10.40 -3.85
CA GLY A 80 15.93 -11.32 -4.26
C GLY A 80 15.62 -12.11 -5.53
N ALA A 81 14.34 -12.26 -5.89
CA ALA A 81 13.89 -13.14 -6.96
C ALA A 81 14.38 -12.72 -8.36
N LYS A 82 15.30 -13.52 -8.93
CA LYS A 82 15.81 -13.35 -10.29
C LYS A 82 15.22 -14.38 -11.26
N GLY A 83 14.62 -13.88 -12.33
CA GLY A 83 14.01 -14.71 -13.38
C GLY A 83 12.58 -15.15 -13.06
N LYS A 84 11.90 -15.70 -14.07
CA LYS A 84 10.46 -15.96 -14.01
C LYS A 84 10.06 -16.96 -12.91
N LYS A 85 10.80 -18.05 -12.76
CA LYS A 85 10.50 -19.09 -11.77
C LYS A 85 10.65 -18.61 -10.32
N ALA A 86 11.72 -17.87 -10.02
CA ALA A 86 11.93 -17.32 -8.68
C ALA A 86 10.86 -16.30 -8.31
N LYS A 87 10.45 -15.46 -9.27
CA LYS A 87 9.34 -14.51 -9.05
C LYS A 87 8.00 -15.21 -8.80
N GLN A 88 7.74 -16.32 -9.48
CA GLN A 88 6.54 -17.13 -9.24
C GLN A 88 6.58 -17.77 -7.85
N ALA A 89 7.71 -18.33 -7.43
CA ALA A 89 7.85 -18.90 -6.10
C ALA A 89 7.67 -17.86 -4.98
N ALA A 90 8.26 -16.66 -5.13
CA ALA A 90 8.08 -15.57 -4.18
C ALA A 90 6.62 -15.06 -4.13
N GLN A 91 5.94 -15.04 -5.28
CA GLN A 91 4.52 -14.71 -5.36
C GLN A 91 3.65 -15.77 -4.67
N GLU A 92 3.92 -17.06 -4.90
CA GLU A 92 3.21 -18.16 -4.23
C GLU A 92 3.43 -18.13 -2.71
N LEU A 93 4.64 -17.80 -2.27
CA LEU A 93 4.96 -17.61 -0.85
C LEU A 93 4.10 -16.48 -0.24
N TYR A 94 4.02 -15.34 -0.93
CA TYR A 94 3.17 -14.22 -0.52
C TYR A 94 1.69 -14.60 -0.46
N GLU A 95 1.17 -15.28 -1.48
CA GLU A 95 -0.23 -15.74 -1.50
C GLU A 95 -0.54 -16.75 -0.40
N ASN A 96 0.40 -17.63 -0.07
CA ASN A 96 0.26 -18.56 1.05
C ASN A 96 0.25 -17.82 2.39
N HIS A 97 1.13 -16.83 2.57
CA HIS A 97 1.13 -16.00 3.76
C HIS A 97 -0.20 -15.28 3.98
N LEU A 98 -0.79 -14.72 2.91
CA LEU A 98 -2.12 -14.10 3.00
C LEU A 98 -3.20 -15.09 3.47
N LYS A 99 -3.17 -16.34 2.98
CA LYS A 99 -4.10 -17.39 3.44
C LYS A 99 -3.87 -17.78 4.90
N GLU A 100 -2.62 -17.83 5.34
CA GLU A 100 -2.29 -18.10 6.74
C GLU A 100 -2.78 -16.98 7.66
N LEU A 101 -2.66 -15.72 7.23
CA LEU A 101 -3.24 -14.58 7.94
C LEU A 101 -4.77 -14.66 8.01
N GLU A 102 -5.44 -15.05 6.92
CA GLU A 102 -6.89 -15.26 6.91
C GLU A 102 -7.32 -16.39 7.86
N ALA A 103 -6.60 -17.51 7.86
CA ALA A 103 -6.87 -18.62 8.79
C ALA A 103 -6.66 -18.19 10.26
N ARG A 104 -5.67 -17.33 10.50
CA ARG A 104 -5.40 -16.76 11.83
C ARG A 104 -6.49 -15.79 12.27
N ASP A 105 -6.99 -14.95 11.35
CA ASP A 105 -8.13 -14.04 11.57
C ASP A 105 -9.39 -14.83 11.97
N LEU A 106 -9.72 -15.87 11.21
CA LEU A 106 -10.86 -16.75 11.50
C LEU A 106 -10.74 -17.45 12.86
N ALA A 107 -9.55 -17.97 13.19
CA ALA A 107 -9.31 -18.60 14.49
C ALA A 107 -9.49 -17.62 15.64
N LEU A 108 -9.02 -16.36 15.49
CA LEU A 108 -9.24 -15.33 16.48
C LEU A 108 -10.72 -14.99 16.61
N GLU A 109 -11.46 -14.85 15.51
CA GLU A 109 -12.89 -14.56 15.54
C GLU A 109 -13.68 -15.65 16.28
N GLU A 110 -13.39 -16.93 16.01
CA GLU A 110 -13.99 -18.07 16.73
C GLU A 110 -13.67 -18.02 18.24
N MET A 111 -12.41 -17.74 18.60
CA MET A 111 -12.00 -17.58 19.99
C MET A 111 -12.67 -16.38 20.66
N TRP A 112 -12.87 -15.28 19.93
CA TRP A 112 -13.51 -14.06 20.46
C TRP A 112 -14.97 -14.28 20.82
N GLN A 113 -15.65 -15.25 20.19
CA GLN A 113 -17.01 -15.66 20.55
C GLN A 113 -17.05 -16.49 21.86
N ASN A 114 -15.92 -17.04 22.30
CA ASN A 114 -15.83 -17.72 23.59
C ASN A 114 -15.65 -16.68 24.72
N SER A 115 -16.63 -16.61 25.62
CA SER A 115 -16.66 -15.61 26.70
C SER A 115 -15.48 -15.70 27.67
N GLU A 116 -14.97 -16.90 27.96
CA GLU A 116 -13.85 -17.09 28.89
C GLU A 116 -12.55 -16.60 28.26
N ILE A 117 -12.28 -17.00 27.01
CA ILE A 117 -11.10 -16.56 26.26
C ILE A 117 -11.15 -15.04 26.05
N LYS A 118 -12.31 -14.51 25.63
CA LYS A 118 -12.51 -13.07 25.47
C LYS A 118 -12.20 -12.31 26.76
N GLN A 119 -12.66 -12.80 27.92
CA GLN A 119 -12.38 -12.16 29.20
C GLN A 119 -10.88 -12.17 29.54
N GLN A 120 -10.17 -13.27 29.28
CA GLN A 120 -8.71 -13.34 29.47
C GLN A 120 -7.97 -12.33 28.59
N ILE A 121 -8.39 -12.19 27.33
CA ILE A 121 -7.82 -11.19 26.42
C ILE A 121 -8.09 -9.78 26.94
N MET A 122 -9.33 -9.48 27.33
CA MET A 122 -9.70 -8.17 27.87
C MET A 122 -8.89 -7.81 29.12
N GLU A 123 -8.72 -8.75 30.06
CA GLU A 123 -7.93 -8.51 31.27
C GLU A 123 -6.45 -8.25 30.96
N TYR A 124 -5.86 -9.03 30.04
CA TYR A 124 -4.47 -8.85 29.63
C TYR A 124 -4.23 -7.48 28.98
N PHE A 125 -5.12 -7.07 28.06
CA PHE A 125 -5.03 -5.77 27.41
C PHE A 125 -5.41 -4.61 28.35
N GLY A 126 -6.32 -4.82 29.30
CA GLY A 126 -6.63 -3.85 30.36
C GLY A 126 -5.40 -3.52 31.21
N ASN A 127 -4.58 -4.52 31.52
CA ASN A 127 -3.29 -4.35 32.20
C ASN A 127 -2.21 -3.69 31.32
N ARG A 128 -2.44 -3.61 30.01
CA ARG A 128 -1.54 -3.02 29.00
C ARG A 128 -2.23 -1.92 28.19
N LYS A 129 -3.12 -1.16 28.85
CA LYS A 129 -3.99 -0.17 28.22
C LYS A 129 -3.25 0.81 27.31
N GLU A 130 -2.06 1.26 27.70
CA GLU A 130 -1.23 2.17 26.91
C GLU A 130 -0.82 1.57 25.55
N MET A 131 -0.48 0.29 25.51
CA MET A 131 -0.16 -0.40 24.25
C MET A 131 -1.42 -0.54 23.38
N ALA A 132 -2.56 -0.89 23.97
CA ALA A 132 -3.83 -0.98 23.26
C ALA A 132 -4.25 0.36 22.63
N LEU A 133 -4.06 1.46 23.36
CA LEU A 133 -4.28 2.82 22.87
C LEU A 133 -3.32 3.20 21.75
N SER A 134 -2.03 2.88 21.88
CA SER A 134 -1.06 3.13 20.81
C SER A 134 -1.40 2.38 19.52
N ILE A 135 -1.86 1.12 19.62
CA ILE A 135 -2.32 0.36 18.44
C ILE A 135 -3.53 1.08 17.83
N LYS A 136 -4.51 1.46 18.65
CA LYS A 136 -5.71 2.19 18.18
C LYS A 136 -5.35 3.47 17.45
N ASP A 137 -4.45 4.28 18.00
CA ASP A 137 -4.04 5.56 17.42
C ASP A 137 -3.33 5.36 16.07
N ASN A 138 -2.43 4.36 15.96
CA ASN A 138 -1.77 4.01 14.71
C ASN A 138 -2.78 3.58 13.63
N VAL A 139 -3.75 2.74 14.00
CA VAL A 139 -4.80 2.27 13.07
C VAL A 139 -5.70 3.42 12.63
N GLN A 140 -6.09 4.32 13.55
CA GLN A 140 -6.89 5.50 13.21
C GLN A 140 -6.14 6.42 12.24
N LYS A 141 -4.85 6.70 12.51
CA LYS A 141 -4.01 7.49 11.61
C LYS A 141 -3.89 6.85 10.22
N ALA A 142 -3.72 5.53 10.15
CA ALA A 142 -3.67 4.83 8.87
C ALA A 142 -4.97 4.98 8.07
N VAL A 143 -6.13 4.83 8.72
CA VAL A 143 -7.44 5.02 8.08
C VAL A 143 -7.61 6.44 7.55
N GLU A 144 -7.19 7.45 8.32
CA GLU A 144 -7.24 8.85 7.89
C GLU A 144 -6.41 9.08 6.62
N LEU A 145 -5.20 8.52 6.57
CA LEU A 145 -4.33 8.56 5.39
C LEU A 145 -4.97 7.88 4.18
N ASP A 146 -5.51 6.66 4.35
CA ASP A 146 -6.15 5.91 3.26
C ASP A 146 -7.39 6.61 2.74
N VAL A 147 -8.24 7.17 3.61
CA VAL A 147 -9.43 7.91 3.20
C VAL A 147 -9.06 9.16 2.41
N ALA A 148 -8.05 9.90 2.86
CA ALA A 148 -7.55 11.07 2.14
C ALA A 148 -6.96 10.67 0.78
N ALA A 149 -6.14 9.62 0.74
CA ALA A 149 -5.52 9.09 -0.47
C ALA A 149 -6.56 8.60 -1.48
N ILE A 150 -7.56 7.82 -1.07
CA ILE A 150 -8.64 7.34 -1.94
C ILE A 150 -9.39 8.52 -2.56
N LYS A 151 -9.69 9.56 -1.78
CA LYS A 151 -10.34 10.78 -2.29
C LYS A 151 -9.48 11.44 -3.37
N GLU A 152 -8.17 11.56 -3.15
CA GLU A 152 -7.23 12.09 -4.15
C GLU A 152 -7.21 11.22 -5.42
N LEU A 153 -7.13 9.89 -5.29
CA LEU A 153 -7.13 8.94 -6.42
C LEU A 153 -8.34 9.11 -7.34
N THR A 154 -9.52 9.47 -6.82
CA THR A 154 -10.71 9.67 -7.67
C THR A 154 -10.57 10.82 -8.66
N THR A 155 -9.67 11.78 -8.39
CA THR A 155 -9.49 12.98 -9.22
C THR A 155 -8.34 12.86 -10.22
N LEU A 156 -7.41 11.93 -9.98
CA LEU A 156 -6.21 11.75 -10.81
C LEU A 156 -6.47 11.27 -12.25
N PRO A 157 -7.48 10.41 -12.55
CA PRO A 157 -7.76 10.00 -13.92
C PRO A 157 -8.03 11.17 -14.87
N GLU A 158 -8.70 12.22 -14.39
CA GLU A 158 -8.98 13.41 -15.22
C GLU A 158 -7.71 14.23 -15.46
N LYS A 159 -6.82 14.35 -14.46
CA LYS A 159 -5.48 14.94 -14.65
C LYS A 159 -4.65 14.15 -15.69
N GLY A 160 -4.69 12.82 -15.63
CA GLY A 160 -4.00 11.95 -16.59
C GLY A 160 -4.53 12.13 -18.02
N LYS A 161 -5.85 12.21 -18.20
CA LYS A 161 -6.47 12.52 -19.50
C LYS A 161 -6.05 13.89 -20.02
N ALA A 162 -6.00 14.90 -19.15
CA ALA A 162 -5.56 16.24 -19.51
C ALA A 162 -4.09 16.25 -19.97
N ALA A 163 -3.20 15.54 -19.26
CA ALA A 163 -1.80 15.39 -19.65
C ALA A 163 -1.64 14.70 -21.02
N ILE A 164 -2.38 13.61 -21.28
CA ILE A 164 -2.37 12.93 -22.60
C ILE A 164 -2.84 13.87 -23.72
N LYS A 165 -3.91 14.64 -23.46
CA LYS A 165 -4.46 15.60 -24.43
C LYS A 165 -3.45 16.72 -24.73
N ASP A 166 -2.77 17.23 -23.70
CA ASP A 166 -1.74 18.25 -23.84
C ASP A 166 -0.58 17.74 -24.70
N ILE A 167 -0.04 16.55 -24.41
CA ILE A 167 0.98 15.90 -25.25
C ILE A 167 0.50 15.74 -26.70
N THR A 168 -0.75 15.33 -26.88
CA THR A 168 -1.33 15.15 -28.23
C THR A 168 -1.38 16.47 -29.00
N ASN A 169 -1.77 17.56 -28.35
CA ASN A 169 -1.79 18.89 -28.95
C ASN A 169 -0.37 19.38 -29.31
N GLN A 170 0.61 19.10 -28.44
CA GLN A 170 2.01 19.44 -28.71
C GLN A 170 2.57 18.67 -29.92
N ILE A 171 2.24 17.38 -30.07
CA ILE A 171 2.60 16.59 -31.27
C ILE A 171 1.94 17.15 -32.54
N GLN A 172 0.69 17.59 -32.44
CA GLN A 172 -0.01 18.20 -33.57
C GLN A 172 0.63 19.54 -33.98
N ALA A 173 1.09 20.33 -33.01
CA ALA A 173 1.75 21.61 -33.23
C ALA A 173 3.20 21.44 -33.76
N ASP A 174 3.93 20.46 -33.23
CA ASP A 174 5.29 20.11 -33.66
C ASP A 174 5.45 18.57 -33.71
N PRO A 175 5.30 17.96 -34.89
CA PRO A 175 5.46 16.51 -35.05
C PRO A 175 6.84 15.98 -34.66
N THR A 176 7.87 16.82 -34.57
CA THR A 176 9.22 16.38 -34.19
C THR A 176 9.31 15.91 -32.74
N VAL A 177 8.39 16.36 -31.87
CA VAL A 177 8.32 15.95 -30.46
C VAL A 177 7.71 14.55 -30.25
N ALA A 178 7.21 13.90 -31.31
CA ALA A 178 6.56 12.59 -31.21
C ALA A 178 7.46 11.50 -30.59
N LEU A 179 8.78 11.57 -30.85
CA LEU A 179 9.74 10.60 -30.33
C LEU A 179 9.95 10.73 -28.81
N SER A 180 10.02 11.95 -28.29
CA SER A 180 10.10 12.23 -26.85
C SER A 180 8.76 11.94 -26.17
N ALA A 181 7.64 12.33 -26.79
CA ALA A 181 6.29 12.09 -26.29
C ALA A 181 5.97 10.60 -26.08
N LYS A 182 6.50 9.69 -26.91
CA LYS A 182 6.24 8.24 -26.76
C LYS A 182 6.62 7.70 -25.39
N LYS A 183 7.76 8.13 -24.83
CA LYS A 183 8.21 7.70 -23.50
C LYS A 183 7.34 8.30 -22.41
N VAL A 184 6.94 9.55 -22.58
CA VAL A 184 6.11 10.29 -21.64
C VAL A 184 4.69 9.71 -21.56
N ILE A 185 4.06 9.45 -22.70
CA ILE A 185 2.74 8.77 -22.78
C ILE A 185 2.80 7.39 -22.12
N LYS A 186 3.90 6.64 -22.28
CA LYS A 186 4.08 5.34 -21.61
C LYS A 186 4.08 5.50 -20.09
N ALA A 187 4.84 6.45 -19.56
CA ALA A 187 4.87 6.73 -18.11
C ALA A 187 3.50 7.18 -17.58
N VAL A 188 2.77 8.02 -18.33
CA VAL A 188 1.41 8.45 -17.95
C VAL A 188 0.44 7.26 -17.92
N LYS A 189 0.53 6.34 -18.88
CA LYS A 189 -0.29 5.11 -18.88
C LYS A 189 0.06 4.20 -17.71
N GLU A 190 1.34 3.99 -17.44
CA GLU A 190 1.78 3.19 -16.28
C GLU A 190 1.28 3.78 -14.96
N ALA A 191 1.29 5.11 -14.81
CA ALA A 191 0.74 5.79 -13.64
C ALA A 191 -0.81 5.72 -13.58
N ILE A 192 -1.52 5.72 -14.71
CA ILE A 192 -2.97 5.47 -14.73
C ILE A 192 -3.28 4.02 -14.31
N ASP A 193 -2.50 3.06 -14.79
CA ASP A 193 -2.67 1.65 -14.46
C ASP A 193 -2.37 1.41 -12.96
N SER A 194 -1.42 2.14 -12.37
CA SER A 194 -1.10 2.01 -10.93
C SER A 194 -2.23 2.51 -10.02
N ILE A 195 -2.97 3.56 -10.42
CA ILE A 195 -4.10 4.12 -9.63
C ILE A 195 -5.07 3.02 -9.18
N LYS A 196 -5.38 2.04 -10.04
CA LYS A 196 -6.31 0.96 -9.70
C LYS A 196 -5.76 0.08 -8.57
N ALA A 197 -4.52 -0.39 -8.72
CA ALA A 197 -3.86 -1.24 -7.73
C ALA A 197 -3.68 -0.48 -6.39
N THR A 198 -3.31 0.79 -6.47
CA THR A 198 -3.15 1.68 -5.31
C THR A 198 -4.48 1.88 -4.57
N LYS A 199 -5.60 2.02 -5.30
CA LYS A 199 -6.95 2.09 -4.70
C LYS A 199 -7.34 0.78 -4.02
N GLU A 200 -7.12 -0.35 -4.67
CA GLU A 200 -7.42 -1.67 -4.11
C GLU A 200 -6.64 -1.92 -2.81
N LYS A 201 -5.35 -1.54 -2.78
CA LYS A 201 -4.51 -1.60 -1.57
C LYS A 201 -5.08 -0.78 -0.41
N ALA A 202 -5.42 0.48 -0.65
CA ALA A 202 -5.99 1.36 0.38
C ALA A 202 -7.37 0.87 0.89
N GLU A 203 -8.19 0.30 0.00
CA GLU A 203 -9.49 -0.29 0.40
C GLU A 203 -9.29 -1.52 1.31
N GLN A 204 -8.32 -2.39 1.00
CA GLN A 204 -7.98 -3.54 1.84
C GLN A 204 -7.43 -3.11 3.20
N GLN A 205 -6.53 -2.13 3.24
CA GLN A 205 -5.98 -1.58 4.49
C GLN A 205 -7.09 -1.01 5.38
N LYS A 206 -8.02 -0.26 4.80
CA LYS A 206 -9.19 0.27 5.51
C LYS A 206 -10.10 -0.83 6.06
N GLU A 207 -10.32 -1.92 5.33
CA GLU A 207 -11.10 -3.07 5.82
C GLU A 207 -10.43 -3.73 7.03
N THR A 208 -9.13 -4.02 6.93
CA THR A 208 -8.31 -4.57 8.02
C THR A 208 -8.33 -3.67 9.25
N ALA A 209 -8.18 -2.36 9.05
CA ALA A 209 -8.27 -1.37 10.10
C ALA A 209 -9.64 -1.38 10.78
N GLY A 210 -10.74 -1.49 10.02
CA GLY A 210 -12.08 -1.60 10.56
C GLY A 210 -12.26 -2.80 11.50
N LYS A 211 -11.76 -3.98 11.09
CA LYS A 211 -11.76 -5.19 11.94
C LYS A 211 -10.97 -4.97 13.23
N LEU A 212 -9.74 -4.46 13.12
CA LEU A 212 -8.87 -4.23 14.27
C LEU A 212 -9.44 -3.19 15.24
N LEU A 213 -10.01 -2.09 14.75
CA LEU A 213 -10.68 -1.10 15.59
C LEU A 213 -11.88 -1.67 16.34
N ASN A 214 -12.63 -2.59 15.73
CA ASN A 214 -13.75 -3.25 16.40
C ASN A 214 -13.27 -4.10 17.58
N TRP A 215 -12.20 -4.88 17.44
CA TRP A 215 -11.64 -5.61 18.58
C TRP A 215 -11.08 -4.66 19.65
N LEU A 216 -10.33 -3.63 19.24
CA LEU A 216 -9.76 -2.67 20.19
C LEU A 216 -10.83 -1.87 20.94
N LYS A 217 -11.99 -1.62 20.33
CA LYS A 217 -13.12 -0.98 20.99
C LYS A 217 -13.57 -1.77 22.22
N ASP A 218 -13.68 -3.09 22.11
CA ASP A 218 -14.03 -3.97 23.22
C ASP A 218 -12.94 -3.98 24.30
N LEU A 219 -11.66 -3.87 23.90
CA LEU A 219 -10.50 -3.94 24.81
C LEU A 219 -10.24 -2.64 25.58
N VAL A 220 -10.50 -1.50 24.96
CA VAL A 220 -10.31 -0.17 25.55
C VAL A 220 -11.61 0.35 26.19
N GLY A 221 -12.72 -0.38 26.00
CA GLY A 221 -14.07 -0.06 26.47
C GLY A 221 -14.20 -0.04 27.99
N GLY A 222 -13.94 1.14 28.57
CA GLY A 222 -14.26 1.49 29.95
C GLY A 222 -14.61 2.97 30.18
N GLU A 223 -14.41 3.88 29.22
CA GLU A 223 -14.81 5.30 29.34
C GLU A 223 -15.17 5.89 27.96
N GLU A 224 -16.46 5.85 27.62
CA GLU A 224 -17.17 6.97 26.96
C GLU A 224 -18.22 7.50 27.94
#